data_AF-A0A354Y791-F1
#
_entry.id   AF-A0A354Y791-F1
#
_cell.length_a   1.000
_cell.length_b   1.000
_cell.length_c   1.000
_cell.angle_alpha   90.00
_cell.angle_beta   90.00
_cell.angle_gamma   90.00
#
_symmetry.space_group_name_H-M   'P 1'
#
loop_
_entity.id
_entity.type
_entity.pdbx_description
1 polymer ?
#
loop_
_entity_poly.entity_id
_entity_poly.type
_entity_poly.pdbx_seq_one_letter_code
_entity_poly.pdbx_strand_id
1 'polypeptide(L)'
;MITGYRAQVAVDRIRSATIVLAQVSFKQHALEEFNDFDQRILEMPEVVEAFRISGAYDYMLRVIVSDVHEWKDVARMLLGGRYGVEKIVSHFLMDEVKPFSGYPLVDTGARRKA
;
A
#
# COMPACT_ATOMS: atom_id res chain seq x y z
N MET A 1 4.99 14.40 -19.17
CA MET A 1 3.56 14.20 -19.53
C MET A 1 2.74 14.16 -18.26
N ILE A 2 1.48 14.63 -18.29
CA ILE A 2 0.54 14.64 -17.16
C ILE A 2 -0.33 13.38 -17.22
N THR A 3 -0.40 12.60 -16.14
CA THR A 3 -1.21 11.37 -16.06
C THR A 3 -2.54 11.55 -15.33
N GLY A 4 -2.74 12.66 -14.62
CA GLY A 4 -4.00 12.99 -13.95
C GLY A 4 -3.91 14.27 -13.11
N TYR A 5 -5.08 14.75 -12.67
CA TYR A 5 -5.24 15.86 -11.71
C TYR A 5 -6.19 15.42 -10.60
N ARG A 6 -5.77 15.56 -9.33
CA ARG A 6 -6.55 15.15 -8.16
C ARG A 6 -6.31 16.13 -7.01
N ALA A 7 -7.35 16.38 -6.22
CA ALA A 7 -7.23 17.07 -4.93
C ALA A 7 -6.80 16.08 -3.84
N GLN A 8 -5.94 16.52 -2.91
CA GLN A 8 -5.61 15.76 -1.71
C GLN A 8 -6.60 16.10 -0.59
N VAL A 9 -7.09 15.07 0.09
CA VAL A 9 -8.13 15.18 1.12
C VAL A 9 -7.56 14.78 2.46
N ALA A 10 -7.75 15.62 3.48
CA ALA A 10 -7.43 15.32 4.87
C ALA A 10 -8.53 14.41 5.45
N VAL A 11 -8.38 13.09 5.26
CA VAL A 11 -9.42 12.11 5.62
C VAL A 11 -9.72 12.09 7.11
N ASP A 12 -8.70 12.32 7.94
CA ASP A 12 -8.77 12.46 9.40
C ASP A 12 -9.74 13.56 9.86
N ARG A 13 -9.97 14.59 9.02
CA ARG A 13 -10.94 15.66 9.30
C ARG A 13 -12.37 15.33 8.91
N ILE A 14 -12.57 14.23 8.18
CA ILE A 14 -13.88 13.79 7.69
C ILE A 14 -14.41 12.64 8.54
N ARG A 15 -13.53 11.69 8.89
CA ARG A 15 -13.88 10.53 9.71
C ARG A 15 -12.68 10.02 10.49
N SER A 16 -12.93 9.20 11.51
CA SER A 16 -11.90 8.35 12.09
C SER A 16 -11.33 7.45 11.00
N ALA A 17 -10.02 7.58 10.78
CA ALA A 17 -9.29 6.79 9.82
C ALA A 17 -7.90 6.45 10.38
N THR A 18 -7.52 5.20 10.22
CA THR A 18 -6.20 4.64 10.51
C THR A 18 -5.61 4.13 9.21
N ILE A 19 -4.36 4.48 8.94
CA ILE A 19 -3.63 3.95 7.79
C ILE A 19 -2.75 2.81 8.26
N VAL A 20 -2.79 1.70 7.53
CA VAL A 20 -1.96 0.51 7.75
C VAL A 20 -1.07 0.31 6.53
N LEU A 21 0.23 0.22 6.75
CA LEU A 21 1.19 -0.25 5.77
C LEU A 21 1.35 -1.76 5.96
N ALA A 22 0.91 -2.55 4.98
CA ALA A 22 0.89 -3.99 5.07
C ALA A 22 1.89 -4.62 4.08
N GLN A 23 2.83 -5.38 4.62
CA GLN A 23 3.75 -6.20 3.86
C GLN A 23 3.14 -7.59 3.70
N VAL A 24 3.06 -8.09 2.46
CA VAL A 24 2.41 -9.38 2.15
C VAL A 24 3.44 -10.32 1.50
N SER A 25 3.48 -11.56 1.99
CA SER A 25 4.30 -12.65 1.42
C SER A 25 3.42 -13.82 1.00
N PHE A 26 3.81 -14.48 -0.09
CA PHE A 26 3.11 -15.62 -0.67
C PHE A 26 3.83 -16.92 -0.33
N LYS A 27 3.07 -18.02 -0.22
CA LYS A 27 3.62 -19.34 0.07
C LYS A 27 4.33 -19.93 -1.16
N GLN A 28 3.74 -19.73 -2.33
CA GLN A 28 4.28 -20.16 -3.61
C GLN A 28 4.36 -18.92 -4.50
N HIS A 29 5.51 -18.65 -5.12
CA HIS A 29 5.64 -17.52 -6.03
C HIS A 29 5.10 -17.90 -7.42
N ALA A 30 3.87 -18.43 -7.48
CA ALA A 30 3.23 -18.85 -8.70
C ALA A 30 2.56 -17.65 -9.39
N LEU A 31 2.69 -17.55 -10.72
CA LEU A 31 2.20 -16.40 -11.49
C LEU A 31 0.67 -16.24 -11.40
N GLU A 32 -0.07 -17.34 -11.34
CA GLU A 32 -1.54 -17.33 -11.21
C GLU A 32 -1.99 -16.72 -9.89
N GLU A 33 -1.34 -17.08 -8.78
CA GLU A 33 -1.64 -16.52 -7.44
C GLU A 33 -1.44 -15.00 -7.41
N PHE A 34 -0.38 -14.50 -8.07
CA PHE A 34 -0.15 -13.06 -8.17
C PHE A 34 -1.22 -12.34 -8.99
N ASN A 35 -1.68 -12.92 -10.10
CA ASN A 35 -2.71 -12.32 -10.92
C ASN A 35 -4.06 -12.27 -10.19
N ASP A 36 -4.43 -13.34 -9.49
CA ASP A 36 -5.66 -13.40 -8.71
C ASP A 36 -5.62 -12.41 -7.53
N PHE A 37 -4.46 -12.28 -6.88
CA PHE A 37 -4.27 -11.27 -5.84
C PHE A 37 -4.37 -9.85 -6.37
N ASP A 38 -3.73 -9.55 -7.51
CA ASP A 38 -3.82 -8.24 -8.18
C ASP A 38 -5.27 -7.86 -8.47
N GLN A 39 -6.07 -8.78 -9.02
CA GLN A 39 -7.49 -8.52 -9.25
C GLN A 39 -8.22 -8.24 -7.94
N ARG A 40 -7.95 -9.05 -6.91
CA ARG A 40 -8.61 -8.88 -5.61
C ARG A 40 -8.29 -7.54 -4.97
N ILE A 41 -7.04 -7.09 -4.95
CA ILE A 41 -6.66 -5.81 -4.34
C ILE A 41 -7.22 -4.61 -5.13
N LEU A 42 -7.35 -4.71 -6.46
CA LEU A 42 -7.95 -3.66 -7.28
C LEU A 42 -9.44 -3.45 -6.98
N GLU A 43 -10.13 -4.49 -6.50
CA GLU A 43 -11.54 -4.44 -6.09
C GLU A 43 -11.74 -3.95 -4.64
N MET A 44 -10.67 -3.79 -3.86
CA MET A 44 -10.74 -3.43 -2.44
C MET A 44 -10.56 -1.92 -2.26
N PRO A 45 -11.63 -1.14 -2.03
CA PRO A 45 -11.53 0.32 -1.88
C PRO A 45 -10.70 0.75 -0.66
N GLU A 46 -10.53 -0.13 0.33
CA GLU A 46 -9.67 0.11 1.49
C GLU A 46 -8.19 0.11 1.10
N VAL A 47 -7.79 -0.61 0.04
CA VAL A 47 -6.42 -0.63 -0.46
C VAL A 47 -6.21 0.55 -1.40
N VAL A 48 -5.67 1.64 -0.88
CA VAL A 48 -5.52 2.90 -1.63
C VAL A 48 -4.25 2.95 -2.48
N GLU A 49 -3.22 2.18 -2.10
CA GLU A 49 -2.02 1.98 -2.91
C GLU A 49 -1.50 0.54 -2.74
N ALA A 50 -0.96 -0.02 -3.81
CA ALA A 50 -0.35 -1.34 -3.80
C ALA A 50 0.88 -1.35 -4.69
N PHE A 51 1.97 -1.94 -4.18
CA PHE A 51 3.25 -2.00 -4.88
C PHE A 51 3.80 -3.41 -4.79
N ARG A 52 4.26 -3.95 -5.91
CA ARG A 52 5.20 -5.07 -5.91
C ARG A 52 6.57 -4.55 -5.50
N ILE A 53 7.20 -5.20 -4.55
CA ILE A 53 8.49 -4.76 -4.02
C ILE A 53 9.52 -5.89 -4.14
N SER A 54 10.77 -5.52 -4.36
CA SER A 54 11.88 -6.44 -4.15
C SER A 54 12.18 -6.52 -2.65
N GLY A 55 12.46 -7.70 -2.13
CA GLY A 55 12.89 -7.87 -0.74
C GLY A 55 12.35 -9.15 -0.11
N ALA A 56 12.13 -9.12 1.20
CA ALA A 56 11.61 -10.25 1.97
C ALA A 56 10.09 -10.46 1.82
N TYR A 57 9.40 -9.53 1.16
CA TYR A 57 7.96 -9.54 0.94
C TYR A 57 7.67 -9.26 -0.52
N ASP A 58 6.55 -9.77 -1.02
CA ASP A 58 6.15 -9.64 -2.42
C ASP A 58 5.41 -8.31 -2.69
N TYR A 59 4.61 -7.85 -1.72
CA TYR A 59 3.86 -6.58 -1.82
C TYR A 59 4.01 -5.68 -0.61
N MET A 60 3.90 -4.37 -0.86
CA MET A 60 3.57 -3.34 0.13
C MET A 60 2.23 -2.72 -0.24
N LEU A 61 1.29 -2.72 0.70
CA LEU A 61 -0.02 -2.09 0.57
C LEU A 61 -0.13 -0.90 1.51
N ARG A 62 -0.75 0.19 1.06
CA ARG A 62 -1.28 1.24 1.93
C ARG A 62 -2.79 1.06 2.02
N VAL A 63 -3.27 0.75 3.22
CA VAL A 63 -4.68 0.45 3.47
C VAL A 63 -5.26 1.49 4.41
N ILE A 64 -6.44 2.00 4.12
CA ILE A 64 -7.19 2.92 4.98
C ILE A 64 -8.40 2.19 5.58
N VAL A 65 -8.49 2.22 6.90
CA VAL A 65 -9.58 1.62 7.68
C VAL A 65 -10.03 2.61 8.76
N SER A 66 -11.14 2.36 9.42
CA SER A 66 -11.61 3.19 10.53
C SER A 66 -10.83 2.88 11.81
N ASP A 67 -10.53 1.60 12.07
CA ASP A 67 -9.82 1.14 13.25
C ASP A 67 -9.11 -0.23 13.06
N VAL A 68 -8.53 -0.75 14.15
CA VAL A 68 -7.83 -2.05 14.17
C VAL A 68 -8.75 -3.26 13.97
N HIS A 69 -10.05 -3.14 14.30
CA HIS A 69 -11.01 -4.23 14.10
C HIS A 69 -11.33 -4.39 12.62
N GLU A 70 -11.57 -3.27 11.93
CA GLU A 70 -11.77 -3.26 10.48
C GLU A 70 -10.50 -3.74 9.76
N TRP A 71 -9.30 -3.33 10.22
CA TRP A 71 -8.04 -3.89 9.70
C TRP A 71 -7.97 -5.41 9.84
N LYS A 72 -8.34 -5.95 11.00
CA LYS A 72 -8.31 -7.40 11.24
C LYS A 72 -9.21 -8.14 10.25
N ASP A 73 -10.36 -7.58 9.90
CA ASP A 73 -11.28 -8.19 8.93
C ASP A 73 -10.72 -8.11 7.51
N VAL A 74 -10.12 -6.96 7.12
CA VAL A 74 -9.38 -6.82 5.86
C VAL A 74 -8.22 -7.84 5.77
N ALA A 75 -7.39 -7.93 6.81
CA ALA A 75 -6.26 -8.86 6.85
C ALA A 75 -6.72 -10.32 6.78
N ARG A 76 -7.85 -10.68 7.42
CA ARG A 76 -8.44 -12.01 7.31
C ARG A 76 -8.94 -12.32 5.91
N MET A 77 -9.58 -11.35 5.24
CA MET A 77 -9.96 -11.53 3.84
C MET A 77 -8.73 -11.77 2.97
N LEU A 78 -7.67 -10.97 3.17
CA LEU A 78 -6.40 -11.13 2.47
C LEU A 78 -5.79 -12.52 2.72
N LEU A 79 -5.72 -12.99 3.97
CA LEU A 79 -5.17 -14.31 4.31
C LEU A 79 -6.06 -15.49 3.87
N GLY A 80 -7.38 -15.32 3.85
CA GLY A 80 -8.34 -16.41 3.59
C GLY A 80 -8.61 -16.69 2.12
N GLY A 81 -8.08 -15.87 1.21
CA GLY A 81 -8.29 -16.04 -0.23
C GLY A 81 -7.53 -17.22 -0.83
N ARG A 82 -7.91 -17.63 -2.03
CA ARG A 82 -7.27 -18.74 -2.77
C ARG A 82 -6.00 -18.35 -3.53
N TYR A 83 -5.52 -17.12 -3.35
CA TYR A 83 -4.38 -16.54 -4.04
C TYR A 83 -3.07 -16.62 -3.23
N GLY A 84 -2.94 -17.60 -2.33
CA GLY A 84 -1.62 -18.00 -1.82
C GLY A 84 -0.92 -17.12 -0.79
N VAL A 85 -1.59 -16.12 -0.20
CA VAL A 85 -0.99 -15.28 0.86
C VAL A 85 -0.66 -16.14 2.08
N GLU A 86 0.62 -16.15 2.47
CA GLU A 86 1.12 -16.87 3.63
C GLU A 86 1.15 -15.99 4.88
N LYS A 87 1.59 -14.74 4.71
CA LYS A 87 1.92 -13.87 5.83
C LYS A 87 1.62 -12.43 5.51
N ILE A 88 1.12 -11.71 6.51
CA ILE A 88 0.97 -10.26 6.49
C ILE A 88 1.66 -9.68 7.72
N VAL A 89 2.52 -8.68 7.51
CA VAL A 89 3.10 -7.86 8.58
C VAL A 89 2.53 -6.45 8.46
N SER A 90 1.91 -5.97 9.54
CA SER A 90 1.17 -4.71 9.55
C SER A 90 1.91 -3.65 10.36
N HIS A 91 2.01 -2.44 9.80
CA HIS A 91 2.55 -1.27 10.47
C HIS A 91 1.48 -0.18 10.49
N PHE A 92 1.04 0.21 11.67
CA PHE A 92 0.09 1.31 11.83
C PHE A 92 0.85 2.63 11.68
N LEU A 93 0.39 3.46 10.75
CA LEU A 93 0.98 4.77 10.52
C LEU A 93 0.62 5.69 11.68
N MET A 94 1.63 6.09 12.45
CA MET A 94 1.45 6.98 13.60
C MET A 94 1.49 8.46 13.20
N ASP A 95 2.42 8.82 12.32
CA ASP A 95 2.59 10.17 11.81
C ASP A 95 3.19 10.14 10.40
N GLU A 96 2.76 11.08 9.55
CA GLU A 96 3.28 11.27 8.20
C GLU A 96 4.16 12.53 8.17
N VAL A 97 5.44 12.35 8.53
CA VAL A 97 6.41 13.46 8.67
C VAL A 97 6.60 14.24 7.36
N LYS A 98 6.52 13.56 6.21
CA LYS A 98 6.66 14.18 4.90
C LYS A 98 5.69 13.55 3.90
N PRO A 99 4.58 14.23 3.56
CA PRO A 99 3.63 13.73 2.57
C PRO A 99 4.21 13.80 1.15
N PHE A 100 3.64 12.99 0.25
CA PHE A 100 3.99 13.03 -1.17
C PHE A 100 3.56 14.37 -1.80
N SER A 101 4.53 15.07 -2.38
CA SER A 101 4.37 16.41 -2.98
C SER A 101 4.80 16.46 -4.46
N GLY A 102 4.94 15.29 -5.11
CA GLY A 102 5.38 15.17 -6.49
C GLY A 102 6.81 14.63 -6.65
N TYR A 103 7.19 14.40 -7.89
CA TYR A 103 8.52 13.89 -8.25
C TYR A 103 9.46 15.05 -8.60
N PRO A 104 10.77 14.94 -8.29
CA PRO A 104 11.75 15.90 -8.79
C PRO A 104 11.81 15.82 -10.31
N LEU A 105 11.54 16.94 -10.99
CA LEU A 105 11.53 17.01 -12.47
C LEU A 105 12.84 17.54 -13.05
N VAL A 106 13.71 18.10 -12.21
CA VAL A 106 15.02 18.62 -12.60
C VAL A 106 16.07 17.74 -11.93
N ASP A 107 16.95 17.16 -12.75
CA ASP A 107 18.07 16.38 -12.26
C ASP A 107 18.97 17.27 -11.39
N THR A 108 19.07 16.96 -10.10
CA THR A 108 19.84 17.77 -9.15
C THR A 108 21.32 17.35 -9.14
N GLY A 109 21.81 16.86 -10.28
CA GLY A 109 23.21 16.55 -10.57
C GLY A 109 24.08 17.79 -10.77
N ALA A 110 24.15 18.67 -9.77
CA ALA A 110 25.19 19.69 -9.68
C ALA A 110 25.53 19.98 -8.20
N ARG A 111 25.89 18.94 -7.44
CA ARG A 111 26.65 19.13 -6.19
C ARG A 111 28.12 18.75 -6.41
N ARG A 112 28.85 19.79 -6.82
CA ARG A 112 30.27 20.12 -6.56
C ARG A 112 31.23 18.96 -6.32
N LYS A 113 32.10 18.71 -7.31
CA LYS A 113 33.51 18.42 -7.01
C LYS A 113 34.10 19.64 -6.29
N ALA A 114 34.60 19.43 -5.08
CA ALA A 114 35.68 20.21 -4.47
C ALA A 114 36.62 19.20 -3.82
#